data_AF-A0A8D0G243-F1
#
_entry.id   AF-A0A8D0G243-F1
#
_cell.length_a   1.000
_cell.length_b   1.000
_cell.length_c   1.000
_cell.angle_alpha   90.00
_cell.angle_beta   90.00
_cell.angle_gamma   90.00
#
_symmetry.space_group_name_H-M   'P 1'
#
loop_
_entity.id
_entity.type
_entity.pdbx_description
1 polymer ?
#
loop_
_entity_poly.entity_id
_entity_poly.type
_entity_poly.pdbx_seq_one_letter_code
_entity_poly.pdbx_strand_id
1 'polypeptide(L)'
;MSAPFFLGKVIDVIYSNPAGDSADSLTSFCALLSGIFLCGAAANAIRIYLMLTAGQTIVKQLRSMMFSSILKQEVAFFDKTSTGELINRLSSDTALLGRSVTENLSDGLRAVAQSSVGIGMMFFVSPKLATFVLSVVPPLVLIAVIYGRYLRKLTRMTQDSLAEATQLAEERIGSIRTVRAFGQEMNEMEKYTGKIDYVLNLAKKEAIARAGFFGATGLCGNLIVLSVLYKGGLLMGSAHMTVGELSSFLIFDVDIGIFLLYVRILIIIFNVSEGIILNQDCFKGALEFQNIQFAYPTRPEVLVFQDFSLSIPAGSVMALVGPSGSGKSTVVSLLLRLYDPLSGTITVDGFDAGQLNPLWFRTKIGTVNQEPILFSCSIAENIAYGAEDPSVVTAEEIERVAEIANATNFIRDFPKGFHTVVGEKGLLLSGGQKQRIAIARALALDAENEYLVQNALDRLMEGRTVLIIAHRLSTVQNADSVAVLDQGRIVECGTHEDLLANPNGLFRKLMKKQSFLQNSETFALNVKSRERDLFKENI
;
A
#
# COMPACT_ATOMS: atom_id res chain seq x y z
N MET A 1 -39.17 19.82 4.21
CA MET A 1 -39.67 20.25 5.53
C MET A 1 -41.01 21.00 5.48
N SER A 2 -41.54 21.43 4.34
CA SER A 2 -42.88 22.06 4.27
C SER A 2 -44.05 21.05 4.26
N ALA A 3 -43.80 19.83 3.75
CA ALA A 3 -44.83 18.79 3.62
C ALA A 3 -45.59 18.46 4.93
N PRO A 4 -44.93 18.28 6.09
CA PRO A 4 -45.64 17.98 7.33
C PRO A 4 -46.63 19.07 7.75
N PHE A 5 -46.27 20.33 7.54
CA PHE A 5 -47.13 21.49 7.87
C PHE A 5 -48.38 21.54 6.97
N PHE A 6 -48.20 21.41 5.66
CA PHE A 6 -49.33 21.39 4.72
C PHE A 6 -50.24 20.18 4.93
N LEU A 7 -49.67 19.01 5.22
CA LEU A 7 -50.44 17.82 5.54
C LEU A 7 -51.31 18.03 6.78
N GLY A 8 -50.79 18.69 7.82
CA GLY A 8 -51.58 19.06 8.99
C GLY A 8 -52.78 19.94 8.65
N LYS A 9 -52.59 20.95 7.80
CA LYS A 9 -53.70 21.81 7.34
C LYS A 9 -54.74 21.04 6.51
N VAL A 10 -54.31 20.10 5.66
CA VAL A 10 -55.23 19.23 4.91
C VAL A 10 -56.05 18.35 5.86
N ILE A 11 -55.41 17.77 6.89
CA ILE A 11 -56.10 16.97 7.92
C ILE A 11 -57.16 17.80 8.63
N ASP A 12 -56.85 19.03 9.05
CA ASP A 12 -57.80 19.91 9.72
C ASP A 12 -58.98 20.33 8.81
N VAL A 13 -58.72 20.58 7.53
CA VAL A 13 -59.77 20.89 6.54
C VAL A 13 -60.74 19.72 6.38
N ILE A 14 -60.22 18.48 6.24
CA ILE A 14 -61.06 17.28 6.13
C ILE A 14 -61.86 17.05 7.41
N TYR A 15 -61.24 17.24 8.57
CA TYR A 15 -61.89 17.04 9.87
C TYR A 15 -63.01 18.06 10.12
N SER A 16 -62.83 19.31 9.68
CA SER A 16 -63.81 20.39 9.85
C SER A 16 -64.98 20.33 8.85
N ASN A 17 -64.80 19.74 7.66
CA ASN A 17 -65.81 19.68 6.61
C ASN A 17 -66.05 18.24 6.08
N PRO A 18 -66.65 17.34 6.88
CA PRO A 18 -66.80 15.92 6.51
C PRO A 18 -67.83 15.63 5.40
N ALA A 19 -68.72 16.58 5.08
CA ALA A 19 -69.78 16.41 4.07
C ALA A 19 -69.52 17.15 2.73
N GLY A 20 -68.37 17.82 2.58
CA GLY A 20 -68.04 18.60 1.38
C GLY A 20 -67.42 17.76 0.27
N ASP A 21 -67.91 17.91 -0.97
CA ASP A 21 -67.31 17.24 -2.13
C ASP A 21 -65.96 17.91 -2.48
N SER A 22 -64.87 17.25 -2.13
CA SER A 22 -63.49 17.76 -2.25
C SER A 22 -62.73 17.08 -3.39
N ALA A 23 -63.39 16.30 -4.24
CA ALA A 23 -62.75 15.46 -5.26
C ALA A 23 -61.94 16.27 -6.30
N ASP A 24 -62.47 17.40 -6.77
CA ASP A 24 -61.78 18.27 -7.74
C ASP A 24 -60.57 18.97 -7.15
N SER A 25 -60.68 19.44 -5.89
CA SER A 25 -59.56 20.06 -5.17
C SER A 25 -58.44 19.05 -4.88
N LEU A 26 -58.80 17.81 -4.53
CA LEU A 26 -57.85 16.72 -4.31
C LEU A 26 -57.15 16.33 -5.62
N THR A 27 -57.87 16.25 -6.73
CA THR A 27 -57.31 15.90 -8.04
C THR A 27 -56.31 16.97 -8.51
N SER A 28 -56.65 18.25 -8.38
CA SER A 28 -55.74 19.37 -8.67
C SER A 28 -54.49 19.35 -7.77
N PHE A 29 -54.67 19.10 -6.47
CA PHE A 29 -53.57 18.99 -5.52
C PHE A 29 -52.62 17.82 -5.83
N CYS A 30 -53.16 16.63 -6.16
CA CYS A 30 -52.38 15.47 -6.55
C CYS A 30 -51.63 15.68 -7.88
N ALA A 31 -52.24 16.36 -8.85
CA ALA A 31 -51.58 16.72 -10.11
C ALA A 31 -50.41 17.69 -9.87
N LEU A 32 -50.60 18.71 -9.02
CA LEU A 32 -49.55 19.65 -8.65
C LEU A 32 -48.41 18.97 -7.87
N LEU A 33 -48.73 18.09 -6.91
CA LEU A 33 -47.73 17.29 -6.19
C LEU A 33 -46.93 16.37 -7.11
N SER A 34 -47.59 15.78 -8.11
CA SER A 34 -46.92 14.94 -9.11
C SER A 34 -45.87 15.74 -9.89
N GLY A 35 -46.20 16.98 -10.29
CA GLY A 35 -45.24 17.91 -10.90
C GLY A 35 -44.07 18.26 -9.97
N ILE A 36 -44.35 18.57 -8.70
CA ILE A 36 -43.31 18.86 -7.69
C ILE A 36 -42.39 17.65 -7.47
N PHE A 37 -42.95 16.44 -7.38
CA PHE A 37 -42.16 15.23 -7.22
C PHE A 37 -41.31 14.92 -8.44
N LEU A 38 -41.81 15.17 -9.65
CA LEU A 38 -41.02 15.01 -10.87
C LEU A 38 -39.82 15.98 -10.89
N CYS A 39 -40.05 17.26 -10.57
CA CYS A 39 -38.97 18.24 -10.43
C CYS A 39 -37.99 17.85 -9.31
N GLY A 40 -38.49 17.38 -8.17
CA GLY A 40 -37.67 16.90 -7.06
C GLY A 40 -36.82 15.68 -7.41
N ALA A 41 -37.37 14.74 -8.17
CA ALA A 41 -36.65 13.57 -8.66
C ALA A 41 -35.51 13.97 -9.62
N ALA A 42 -35.79 14.85 -10.58
CA ALA A 42 -34.78 15.38 -11.50
C ALA A 42 -33.66 16.12 -10.75
N ALA A 43 -34.02 17.00 -9.80
CA ALA A 43 -33.05 17.73 -8.98
C ALA A 43 -32.19 16.79 -8.13
N ASN A 44 -32.79 15.75 -7.53
CA ASN A 44 -32.03 14.77 -6.75
C ASN A 44 -31.12 13.90 -7.63
N ALA A 45 -31.56 13.52 -8.83
CA ALA A 45 -30.72 12.79 -9.78
C ALA A 45 -29.48 13.62 -10.19
N ILE A 46 -29.68 14.90 -10.51
CA ILE A 46 -28.59 15.84 -10.81
C ILE A 46 -27.65 15.99 -9.60
N ARG A 47 -28.19 16.19 -8.40
CA ARG A 47 -27.39 16.30 -7.16
C ARG A 47 -26.53 15.05 -6.95
N ILE A 48 -27.11 13.86 -7.07
CA ILE A 48 -26.39 12.59 -6.89
C ILE A 48 -25.28 12.47 -7.93
N TYR A 49 -25.58 12.74 -9.20
CA TYR A 49 -24.58 12.71 -10.27
C TYR A 49 -23.41 13.67 -10.00
N LEU A 50 -23.69 14.92 -9.63
CA LEU A 50 -22.68 15.92 -9.32
C LEU A 50 -21.81 15.53 -8.10
N MET A 51 -22.42 15.00 -7.04
CA MET A 51 -21.68 14.57 -5.84
C MET A 51 -20.79 13.36 -6.11
N LEU A 52 -21.28 12.38 -6.88
CA LEU A 52 -20.50 11.20 -7.25
C LEU A 52 -19.33 11.56 -8.17
N THR A 53 -19.56 12.38 -9.19
CA THR A 53 -18.51 12.80 -10.13
C THR A 53 -17.45 13.67 -9.47
N ALA A 54 -17.84 14.59 -8.58
CA ALA A 54 -16.91 15.35 -7.75
C ALA A 54 -16.06 14.42 -6.87
N GLY A 55 -16.69 13.43 -6.21
CA GLY A 55 -16.01 12.45 -5.39
C GLY A 55 -14.98 11.64 -6.18
N GLN A 56 -15.34 11.18 -7.39
CA GLN A 56 -14.41 10.45 -8.26
C GLN A 56 -13.22 11.30 -8.71
N THR A 57 -13.44 12.59 -8.96
CA THR A 57 -12.36 13.50 -9.37
C THR A 57 -11.36 13.71 -8.22
N ILE A 58 -11.86 13.86 -6.99
CA ILE A 58 -11.02 13.94 -5.78
C ILE A 58 -10.25 12.64 -5.58
N VAL A 59 -10.91 11.47 -5.65
CA VAL A 59 -10.24 10.16 -5.52
C VAL A 59 -9.16 9.98 -6.58
N LYS A 60 -9.42 10.37 -7.83
CA LYS A 60 -8.42 10.32 -8.92
C LYS A 60 -7.18 11.14 -8.57
N GLN A 61 -7.35 12.38 -8.11
CA GLN A 61 -6.25 13.25 -7.72
C GLN A 61 -5.49 12.69 -6.50
N LEU A 62 -6.21 12.27 -5.45
CA LEU A 62 -5.61 11.67 -4.26
C LEU A 62 -4.77 10.44 -4.60
N ARG A 63 -5.28 9.52 -5.43
CA ARG A 63 -4.54 8.33 -5.86
C ARG A 63 -3.30 8.68 -6.65
N SER A 64 -3.39 9.63 -7.58
CA SER A 64 -2.25 10.05 -8.39
C SER A 64 -1.17 10.72 -7.53
N MET A 65 -1.55 11.63 -6.63
CA MET A 65 -0.62 12.29 -5.70
C MET A 65 0.00 11.29 -4.73
N MET A 66 -0.82 10.43 -4.10
CA MET A 66 -0.35 9.46 -3.13
C MET A 66 0.60 8.45 -3.76
N PHE A 67 0.27 7.93 -4.94
CA PHE A 67 1.15 7.01 -5.66
C PHE A 67 2.48 7.70 -6.02
N SER A 68 2.43 8.96 -6.49
CA SER A 68 3.62 9.75 -6.74
C SER A 68 4.47 9.96 -5.49
N SER A 69 3.86 10.32 -4.36
CA SER A 69 4.56 10.52 -3.08
C SER A 69 5.13 9.22 -2.52
N ILE A 70 4.42 8.09 -2.61
CA ILE A 70 4.91 6.78 -2.18
C ILE A 70 6.19 6.43 -2.96
N LEU A 71 6.17 6.54 -4.30
CA LEU A 71 7.33 6.21 -5.12
C LEU A 71 8.55 7.11 -4.90
N LYS A 72 8.36 8.31 -4.33
CA LYS A 72 9.44 9.24 -3.98
C LYS A 72 10.06 8.96 -2.60
N GLN A 73 9.42 8.14 -1.76
CA GLN A 73 9.94 7.83 -0.44
C GLN A 73 11.25 7.01 -0.52
N GLU A 74 12.09 7.19 0.50
CA GLU A 74 13.31 6.41 0.72
C GLU A 74 13.01 4.92 0.99
N VAL A 75 13.99 4.03 0.72
CA VAL A 75 13.78 2.59 0.93
C VAL A 75 13.55 2.25 2.41
N ALA A 76 14.15 3.02 3.33
CA ALA A 76 13.92 2.89 4.77
C ALA A 76 12.44 3.03 5.18
N PHE A 77 11.63 3.76 4.41
CA PHE A 77 10.18 3.84 4.62
C PHE A 77 9.49 2.50 4.29
N PHE A 78 9.90 1.84 3.20
CA PHE A 78 9.35 0.55 2.76
C PHE A 78 9.81 -0.62 3.63
N ASP A 79 10.99 -0.52 4.26
CA ASP A 79 11.46 -1.48 5.25
C ASP A 79 10.58 -1.52 6.51
N LYS A 80 9.96 -0.39 6.87
CA LYS A 80 9.12 -0.24 8.06
C LYS A 80 7.63 -0.37 7.78
N THR A 81 7.22 -0.21 6.53
CA THR A 81 5.80 -0.13 6.13
C THR A 81 5.45 -1.27 5.19
N SER A 82 4.44 -2.07 5.54
CA SER A 82 4.03 -3.19 4.69
C SER A 82 3.42 -2.71 3.36
N THR A 83 3.73 -3.41 2.27
CA THR A 83 3.14 -3.13 0.95
C THR A 83 1.61 -3.23 1.00
N GLY A 84 1.06 -4.16 1.77
CA GLY A 84 -0.39 -4.29 1.98
C GLY A 84 -1.04 -3.05 2.60
N GLU A 85 -0.37 -2.42 3.57
CA GLU A 85 -0.85 -1.16 4.17
C GLU A 85 -0.86 -0.02 3.14
N LEU A 86 0.20 0.12 2.34
CA LEU A 86 0.26 1.16 1.29
C LEU A 86 -0.85 0.97 0.24
N ILE A 87 -1.14 -0.27 -0.15
CA ILE A 87 -2.24 -0.59 -1.07
C ILE A 87 -3.61 -0.32 -0.44
N ASN A 88 -3.82 -0.63 0.84
CA ASN A 88 -5.05 -0.30 1.55
C ASN A 88 -5.27 1.21 1.61
N ARG A 89 -4.23 1.99 1.91
CA ARG A 89 -4.32 3.45 1.91
C ARG A 89 -4.64 3.99 0.50
N LEU A 90 -3.97 3.47 -0.54
CA LEU A 90 -4.20 3.90 -1.93
C LEU A 90 -5.61 3.52 -2.43
N SER A 91 -6.16 2.38 -2.00
CA SER A 91 -7.45 1.87 -2.48
C SER A 91 -8.62 2.34 -1.62
N SER A 92 -8.66 1.92 -0.36
CA SER A 92 -9.78 2.10 0.58
C SER A 92 -9.78 3.49 1.20
N ASP A 93 -8.64 3.97 1.69
CA ASP A 93 -8.63 5.25 2.41
C ASP A 93 -8.86 6.43 1.48
N THR A 94 -8.30 6.43 0.26
CA THR A 94 -8.61 7.46 -0.74
C THR A 94 -10.10 7.48 -1.10
N ALA A 95 -10.73 6.30 -1.23
CA ALA A 95 -12.17 6.20 -1.52
C ALA A 95 -13.02 6.70 -0.34
N LEU A 96 -12.66 6.33 0.89
CA LEU A 96 -13.31 6.82 2.10
C LEU A 96 -13.18 8.34 2.23
N LEU A 97 -12.00 8.90 2.01
CA LEU A 97 -11.76 10.35 2.04
C LEU A 97 -12.59 11.06 0.96
N GLY A 98 -12.59 10.56 -0.27
CA GLY A 98 -13.37 11.11 -1.37
C GLY A 98 -14.86 11.18 -1.06
N ARG A 99 -15.45 10.08 -0.57
CA ARG A 99 -16.86 10.06 -0.13
C ARG A 99 -17.11 10.92 1.10
N SER A 100 -16.12 11.07 1.98
CA SER A 100 -16.25 11.85 3.20
C SER A 100 -16.40 13.34 2.93
N VAL A 101 -15.67 13.87 1.94
CA VAL A 101 -15.73 15.29 1.58
C VAL A 101 -16.90 15.64 0.65
N THR A 102 -17.50 14.66 -0.03
CA THR A 102 -18.65 14.90 -0.93
C THR A 102 -19.96 14.41 -0.34
N GLU A 103 -20.19 13.10 -0.37
CA GLU A 103 -21.45 12.46 0.02
C GLU A 103 -21.74 12.69 1.52
N ASN A 104 -20.80 12.34 2.40
CA ASN A 104 -21.01 12.48 3.84
C ASN A 104 -21.15 13.94 4.26
N LEU A 105 -20.44 14.86 3.60
CA LEU A 105 -20.57 16.28 3.84
C LEU A 105 -21.95 16.80 3.37
N SER A 106 -22.40 16.41 2.18
CA SER A 106 -23.73 16.75 1.67
C SER A 106 -24.84 16.20 2.58
N ASP A 107 -24.69 14.96 3.05
CA ASP A 107 -25.67 14.32 3.92
C ASP A 107 -25.65 14.97 5.32
N GLY A 108 -24.47 15.29 5.84
CA GLY A 108 -24.30 16.04 7.08
C GLY A 108 -24.92 17.45 7.01
N LEU A 109 -24.63 18.21 5.96
CA LEU A 109 -25.21 19.54 5.72
C LEU A 109 -26.73 19.48 5.60
N ARG A 110 -27.24 18.51 4.82
CA ARG A 110 -28.68 18.28 4.70
C ARG A 110 -29.29 17.95 6.05
N ALA A 111 -28.67 17.07 6.84
CA ALA A 111 -29.15 16.70 8.16
C ALA A 111 -29.14 17.89 9.13
N VAL A 112 -28.11 18.74 9.12
CA VAL A 112 -28.06 19.99 9.90
C VAL A 112 -29.19 20.93 9.50
N ALA A 113 -29.38 21.15 8.21
CA ALA A 113 -30.42 22.04 7.69
C ALA A 113 -31.83 21.51 8.02
N GLN A 114 -32.07 20.21 7.79
CA GLN A 114 -33.34 19.57 8.13
C GLN A 114 -33.61 19.62 9.63
N SER A 115 -32.62 19.36 10.48
CA SER A 115 -32.79 19.43 11.95
C SER A 115 -33.07 20.85 12.41
N SER A 116 -32.35 21.84 11.86
CA SER A 116 -32.55 23.25 12.20
C SER A 116 -33.96 23.73 11.84
N VAL A 117 -34.42 23.40 10.63
CA VAL A 117 -35.78 23.73 10.18
C VAL A 117 -36.83 22.92 10.95
N GLY A 118 -36.58 21.63 11.20
CA GLY A 118 -37.48 20.75 11.95
C GLY A 118 -37.71 21.25 13.37
N ILE A 119 -36.64 21.54 14.11
CA ILE A 119 -36.72 22.11 15.46
C ILE A 119 -37.43 23.48 15.42
N GLY A 120 -37.06 24.35 14.47
CA GLY A 120 -37.72 25.65 14.30
C GLY A 120 -39.23 25.51 14.07
N MET A 121 -39.64 24.57 13.22
CA MET A 121 -41.06 24.27 12.96
C MET A 121 -41.76 23.62 14.16
N MET A 122 -41.08 22.78 14.95
CA MET A 122 -41.66 22.22 16.18
C MET A 122 -41.99 23.32 17.19
N PHE A 123 -41.09 24.29 17.38
CA PHE A 123 -41.36 25.45 18.23
C PHE A 123 -42.44 26.37 17.65
N PHE A 124 -42.51 26.52 16.33
CA PHE A 124 -43.57 27.28 15.67
C PHE A 124 -44.95 26.65 15.84
N VAL A 125 -45.07 25.32 15.70
CA VAL A 125 -46.35 24.60 15.83
C VAL A 125 -46.80 24.50 17.28
N SER A 126 -45.91 24.12 18.21
CA SER A 126 -46.28 24.00 19.63
C SER A 126 -45.07 24.17 20.56
N PRO A 127 -44.85 25.38 21.11
CA PRO A 127 -43.76 25.62 22.07
C PRO A 127 -43.84 24.72 23.32
N LYS A 128 -45.06 24.39 23.78
CA LYS A 128 -45.29 23.54 24.97
C LYS A 128 -44.88 22.08 24.76
N LEU A 129 -45.00 21.58 23.52
CA LEU A 129 -44.64 20.22 23.15
C LEU A 129 -43.17 20.14 22.74
N ALA A 130 -42.64 21.15 22.03
CA ALA A 130 -41.23 21.25 21.67
C ALA A 130 -40.30 21.31 22.89
N THR A 131 -40.62 22.14 23.88
CA THR A 131 -39.86 22.22 25.16
C THR A 131 -39.89 20.91 25.94
N PHE A 132 -41.00 20.16 25.86
CA PHE A 132 -41.09 18.84 26.46
C PHE A 132 -40.15 17.83 25.80
N VAL A 133 -40.19 17.73 24.47
CA VAL A 133 -39.26 16.87 23.71
C VAL A 133 -37.81 17.26 24.00
N LEU A 134 -37.50 18.55 24.02
CA LEU A 134 -36.16 19.06 24.34
C LEU A 134 -35.71 18.72 25.77
N SER A 135 -36.62 18.53 26.72
CA SER A 135 -36.27 18.09 28.08
C SER A 135 -36.03 16.58 28.20
N VAL A 136 -36.70 15.78 27.37
CA VAL A 136 -36.68 14.30 27.45
C VAL A 136 -35.60 13.69 26.56
N VAL A 137 -35.42 14.20 25.35
CA VAL A 137 -34.54 13.59 24.34
C VAL A 137 -33.05 13.70 24.69
N PRO A 138 -32.48 14.87 25.07
CA PRO A 138 -31.04 14.99 25.30
C PRO A 138 -30.47 14.08 26.42
N PRO A 139 -31.13 13.90 27.59
CA PRO A 139 -30.67 12.94 28.59
C PRO A 139 -30.63 11.50 28.07
N LEU A 140 -31.64 11.08 27.29
CA LEU A 140 -31.68 9.74 26.70
C LEU A 140 -30.58 9.54 25.65
N VAL A 141 -30.33 10.55 24.82
CA VAL A 141 -29.21 10.55 23.86
C VAL A 141 -27.88 10.44 24.59
N LEU A 142 -27.67 11.16 25.70
CA LEU A 142 -26.44 11.08 26.49
C LEU A 142 -26.19 9.65 27.02
N ILE A 143 -27.23 9.01 27.56
CA ILE A 143 -27.16 7.61 28.03
C ILE A 143 -26.82 6.68 26.86
N ALA A 144 -27.47 6.85 25.71
CA ALA A 144 -27.20 6.07 24.51
C ALA A 144 -25.77 6.28 24.00
N VAL A 145 -25.22 7.50 24.06
CA VAL A 145 -23.82 7.78 23.69
C VAL A 145 -22.84 7.08 24.62
N ILE A 146 -23.08 7.09 25.94
CA ILE A 146 -22.25 6.39 26.93
C ILE A 146 -22.25 4.88 26.66
N TYR A 147 -23.44 4.29 26.50
CA TYR A 147 -23.57 2.87 26.17
C TYR A 147 -22.93 2.55 24.80
N GLY A 148 -23.07 3.45 23.83
CA GLY A 148 -22.45 3.35 22.51
C GLY A 148 -20.92 3.38 22.55
N ARG A 149 -20.30 4.11 23.50
CA ARG A 149 -18.84 4.06 23.74
C ARG A 149 -18.41 2.69 24.29
N TYR A 150 -19.19 2.13 25.22
CA TYR A 150 -18.96 0.78 25.73
C TYR A 150 -19.06 -0.27 24.60
N LEU A 151 -20.10 -0.19 23.77
CA LEU A 151 -20.25 -1.06 22.61
C LEU A 151 -19.06 -0.96 21.65
N ARG A 152 -18.59 0.27 21.38
CA ARG A 152 -17.41 0.49 20.53
C ARG A 152 -16.15 -0.17 21.09
N LYS A 153 -15.98 -0.20 22.41
CA LYS A 153 -14.85 -0.89 23.06
C LYS A 153 -14.92 -2.40 22.81
N LEU A 154 -16.10 -3.01 22.95
CA LEU A 154 -16.29 -4.44 22.65
C LEU A 154 -16.03 -4.75 21.18
N THR A 155 -16.60 -3.96 20.26
CA THR A 155 -16.35 -4.13 18.82
C THR A 155 -14.86 -4.03 18.49
N ARG A 156 -14.14 -3.07 19.09
CA ARG A 156 -12.69 -2.95 18.88
C ARG A 156 -11.93 -4.20 19.37
N MET A 157 -12.25 -4.71 20.55
CA MET A 157 -11.63 -5.95 21.06
C MET A 157 -11.89 -7.16 20.14
N THR A 158 -13.12 -7.30 19.62
CA THR A 158 -13.45 -8.37 18.65
C THR A 158 -12.63 -8.23 17.36
N GLN A 159 -12.53 -7.00 16.83
CA GLN A 159 -11.80 -6.72 15.59
C GLN A 159 -10.28 -6.88 15.75
N ASP A 160 -9.69 -6.40 16.84
CA ASP A 160 -8.25 -6.55 17.13
C ASP A 160 -7.90 -8.05 17.22
N SER A 161 -8.72 -8.85 17.93
CA SER A 161 -8.52 -10.30 18.01
C SER A 161 -8.71 -11.01 16.68
N LEU A 162 -9.61 -10.54 15.83
CA LEU A 162 -9.79 -11.08 14.47
C LEU A 162 -8.57 -10.75 13.61
N ALA A 163 -8.04 -9.54 13.68
CA ALA A 163 -6.84 -9.14 12.95
C ALA A 163 -5.64 -10.02 13.31
N GLU A 164 -5.44 -10.35 14.59
CA GLU A 164 -4.39 -11.29 15.03
C GLU A 164 -4.58 -12.72 14.50
N ALA A 165 -5.83 -13.16 14.26
CA ALA A 165 -6.13 -14.46 13.66
C ALA A 165 -5.87 -14.43 12.15
N THR A 166 -6.29 -13.35 11.49
CA THR A 166 -6.05 -13.11 10.06
C THR A 166 -4.55 -13.02 9.76
N GLN A 167 -3.77 -12.30 10.56
CA GLN A 167 -2.32 -12.21 10.41
C GLN A 167 -1.64 -13.58 10.54
N LEU A 168 -2.08 -14.40 11.51
CA LEU A 168 -1.60 -15.78 11.62
C LEU A 168 -1.90 -16.57 10.34
N ALA A 169 -3.12 -16.49 9.81
CA ALA A 169 -3.49 -17.16 8.57
C ALA A 169 -2.67 -16.68 7.38
N GLU A 170 -2.49 -15.38 7.23
CA GLU A 170 -1.69 -14.77 6.16
C GLU A 170 -0.24 -15.26 6.19
N GLU A 171 0.39 -15.26 7.36
CA GLU A 171 1.78 -15.72 7.53
C GLU A 171 1.93 -17.22 7.15
N ARG A 172 0.99 -18.06 7.59
CA ARG A 172 1.01 -19.51 7.30
C ARG A 172 0.71 -19.82 5.84
N ILE A 173 -0.22 -19.11 5.22
CA ILE A 173 -0.56 -19.27 3.81
C ILE A 173 0.60 -18.76 2.93
N GLY A 174 1.16 -17.59 3.25
CA GLY A 174 2.32 -17.03 2.56
C GLY A 174 3.55 -17.94 2.64
N SER A 175 3.70 -18.64 3.77
CA SER A 175 4.80 -19.59 4.03
C SER A 175 4.38 -21.06 3.90
N ILE A 176 3.40 -21.38 3.04
CA ILE A 176 2.81 -22.73 2.95
C ILE A 176 3.83 -23.83 2.69
N ARG A 177 4.92 -23.53 1.94
CA ARG A 177 6.00 -24.48 1.67
C ARG A 177 6.70 -24.92 2.95
N THR A 178 6.92 -24.01 3.89
CA THR A 178 7.53 -24.30 5.20
C THR A 178 6.58 -25.15 6.04
N VAL A 179 5.30 -24.79 6.12
CA VAL A 179 4.31 -25.56 6.89
C VAL A 179 4.23 -27.01 6.39
N ARG A 180 4.19 -27.19 5.06
CA ARG A 180 4.21 -28.50 4.39
C ARG A 180 5.50 -29.28 4.63
N ALA A 181 6.65 -28.60 4.55
CA ALA A 181 7.96 -29.22 4.74
C ALA A 181 8.13 -29.83 6.15
N PHE A 182 7.46 -29.25 7.15
CA PHE A 182 7.49 -29.74 8.54
C PHE A 182 6.24 -30.53 8.95
N GLY A 183 5.31 -30.79 8.03
CA GLY A 183 4.08 -31.54 8.30
C GLY A 183 3.19 -30.91 9.38
N GLN A 184 3.18 -29.57 9.49
CA GLN A 184 2.52 -28.83 10.58
C GLN A 184 1.10 -28.38 10.25
N GLU A 185 0.49 -28.85 9.15
CA GLU A 185 -0.82 -28.37 8.71
C GLU A 185 -1.91 -28.54 9.79
N MET A 186 -1.94 -29.71 10.45
CA MET A 186 -2.95 -29.99 11.49
C MET A 186 -2.77 -29.08 12.72
N ASN A 187 -1.54 -28.86 13.16
CA ASN A 187 -1.23 -28.02 14.31
C ASN A 187 -1.59 -26.55 14.04
N GLU A 188 -1.31 -26.06 12.83
CA GLU A 188 -1.67 -24.69 12.45
C GLU A 188 -3.17 -24.51 12.29
N MET A 189 -3.89 -25.53 11.81
CA MET A 189 -5.36 -25.52 11.79
C MET A 189 -5.95 -25.47 13.20
N GLU A 190 -5.44 -26.26 14.14
CA GLU A 190 -5.91 -26.25 15.54
C GLU A 190 -5.63 -24.89 16.20
N LYS A 191 -4.43 -24.34 15.99
CA LYS A 191 -4.04 -23.02 16.51
C LYS A 191 -4.92 -21.90 15.97
N TYR A 192 -5.24 -21.92 14.67
CA TYR A 192 -6.15 -20.95 14.07
C TYR A 192 -7.58 -21.12 14.61
N THR A 193 -8.05 -22.36 14.74
CA THR A 193 -9.38 -22.67 15.29
C THR A 193 -9.53 -22.12 16.70
N GLY A 194 -8.53 -22.33 17.57
CA GLY A 194 -8.54 -21.77 18.93
C GLY A 194 -8.61 -20.24 18.97
N LYS A 195 -7.93 -19.53 18.05
CA LYS A 195 -8.05 -18.07 17.92
C LYS A 195 -9.46 -17.66 17.48
N ILE A 196 -10.04 -18.35 16.50
CA ILE A 196 -11.39 -18.06 16.00
C ILE A 196 -12.47 -18.34 17.05
N ASP A 197 -12.33 -19.38 17.86
CA ASP A 197 -13.24 -19.64 18.97
C ASP A 197 -13.22 -18.52 20.02
N TYR A 198 -12.04 -17.96 20.29
CA TYR A 198 -11.92 -16.79 21.16
C TYR A 198 -12.59 -15.55 20.55
N VAL A 199 -12.40 -15.31 19.24
CA VAL A 199 -13.11 -14.24 18.50
C VAL A 199 -14.62 -14.44 18.59
N LEU A 200 -15.11 -15.67 18.43
CA LEU A 200 -16.53 -15.99 18.55
C LEU A 200 -17.08 -15.67 19.95
N ASN A 201 -16.32 -15.95 21.01
CA ASN A 201 -16.72 -15.63 22.38
C ASN A 201 -16.78 -14.11 22.63
N LEU A 202 -15.85 -13.35 22.07
CA LEU A 202 -15.91 -11.88 22.10
C LEU A 202 -17.10 -11.35 21.29
N ALA A 203 -17.31 -11.88 20.08
CA ALA A 203 -18.43 -11.51 19.23
C ALA A 203 -19.78 -11.81 19.87
N LYS A 204 -19.92 -12.91 20.63
CA LYS A 204 -21.13 -13.21 21.42
C LYS A 204 -21.36 -12.16 22.51
N LYS A 205 -20.31 -11.75 23.25
CA LYS A 205 -20.42 -10.68 24.25
C LYS A 205 -20.81 -9.35 23.61
N GLU A 206 -20.21 -9.01 22.47
CA GLU A 206 -20.60 -7.85 21.67
C GLU A 206 -22.07 -7.94 21.22
N ALA A 207 -22.49 -9.09 20.70
CA ALA A 207 -23.84 -9.30 20.20
C ALA A 207 -24.89 -9.12 21.31
N ILE A 208 -24.65 -9.63 22.51
CA ILE A 208 -25.54 -9.42 23.67
C ILE A 208 -25.59 -7.94 24.03
N ALA A 209 -24.43 -7.27 24.13
CA ALA A 209 -24.40 -5.84 24.43
C ALA A 209 -25.12 -5.01 23.36
N ARG A 210 -24.96 -5.38 22.08
CA ARG A 210 -25.59 -4.75 20.92
C ARG A 210 -27.10 -5.00 20.90
N ALA A 211 -27.55 -6.21 21.21
CA ALA A 211 -28.97 -6.55 21.34
C ALA A 211 -29.62 -5.73 22.46
N GLY A 212 -28.97 -5.65 23.63
CA GLY A 212 -29.41 -4.80 24.73
C GLY A 212 -29.46 -3.32 24.34
N PHE A 213 -28.46 -2.82 23.61
CA PHE A 213 -28.44 -1.44 23.09
C PHE A 213 -29.64 -1.18 22.18
N PHE A 214 -29.84 -1.98 21.13
CA PHE A 214 -30.94 -1.79 20.18
C PHE A 214 -32.31 -1.93 20.85
N GLY A 215 -32.47 -2.90 21.75
CA GLY A 215 -33.68 -3.06 22.55
C GLY A 215 -33.97 -1.84 23.41
N ALA A 216 -32.97 -1.34 24.14
CA ALA A 216 -33.11 -0.15 24.98
C ALA A 216 -33.39 1.12 24.16
N THR A 217 -32.66 1.35 23.06
CA THR A 217 -32.91 2.51 22.19
C THR A 217 -34.26 2.44 21.50
N GLY A 218 -34.70 1.25 21.07
CA GLY A 218 -36.01 1.05 20.46
C GLY A 218 -37.14 1.30 21.45
N LEU A 219 -37.04 0.77 22.67
CA LEU A 219 -37.98 1.03 23.75
C LEU A 219 -38.04 2.53 24.09
N CYS A 220 -36.89 3.19 24.25
CA CYS A 220 -36.82 4.62 24.51
C CYS A 220 -37.49 5.43 23.39
N GLY A 221 -37.21 5.10 22.11
CA GLY A 221 -37.85 5.74 20.96
C GLY A 221 -39.37 5.61 21.01
N ASN A 222 -39.89 4.41 21.25
CA ASN A 222 -41.33 4.17 21.37
C ASN A 222 -41.96 4.94 22.55
N LEU A 223 -41.29 4.99 23.70
CA LEU A 223 -41.77 5.73 24.87
C LEU A 223 -41.75 7.24 24.66
N ILE A 224 -40.77 7.78 23.93
CA ILE A 224 -40.74 9.20 23.54
C ILE A 224 -41.96 9.51 22.68
N VAL A 225 -42.19 8.74 21.61
CA VAL A 225 -43.34 8.92 20.71
C VAL A 225 -44.66 8.80 21.48
N LEU A 226 -44.79 7.78 22.34
CA LEU A 226 -45.99 7.60 23.19
C LEU A 226 -46.21 8.79 24.13
N SER A 227 -45.14 9.33 24.72
CA SER A 227 -45.21 10.49 25.61
C SER A 227 -45.63 11.76 24.86
N VAL A 228 -45.12 11.96 23.65
CA VAL A 228 -45.52 13.06 22.76
C VAL A 228 -46.98 12.91 22.34
N LEU A 229 -47.43 11.70 21.98
CA LEU A 229 -48.82 11.41 21.67
C LEU A 229 -49.75 11.67 22.86
N TYR A 230 -49.38 11.21 24.06
CA TYR A 230 -50.16 11.42 25.28
C TYR A 230 -50.29 12.91 25.61
N LYS A 231 -49.16 13.63 25.68
CA LYS A 231 -49.16 15.06 26.00
C LYS A 231 -49.85 15.89 24.90
N GLY A 232 -49.59 15.54 23.64
CA GLY A 232 -50.24 16.14 22.48
C GLY A 232 -51.76 15.93 22.47
N GLY A 233 -52.22 14.72 22.79
CA GLY A 233 -53.63 14.38 22.91
C GLY A 233 -54.34 15.13 24.04
N LEU A 234 -53.67 15.32 25.19
CA LEU A 234 -54.20 16.17 26.27
C LEU A 234 -54.31 17.64 25.83
N LEU A 235 -53.31 18.17 25.13
CA LEU A 235 -53.36 19.53 24.58
C LEU A 235 -54.50 19.71 23.58
N MET A 236 -54.76 18.69 22.75
CA MET A 236 -55.90 18.65 21.84
C MET A 236 -57.23 18.64 22.58
N GLY A 237 -57.37 17.81 23.62
CA GLY A 237 -58.57 17.76 24.47
C GLY A 237 -58.85 19.08 25.22
N SER A 238 -57.81 19.85 25.50
CA SER A 238 -57.92 21.20 26.10
C SER A 238 -58.06 22.34 25.09
N ALA A 239 -58.33 22.04 23.81
CA ALA A 239 -58.46 22.99 22.70
C ALA A 239 -57.24 23.91 22.46
N HIS A 240 -56.05 23.48 22.90
CA HIS A 240 -54.80 24.22 22.68
C HIS A 240 -54.09 23.85 21.38
N MET A 241 -54.52 22.78 20.70
CA MET A 241 -53.89 22.26 19.49
C MET A 241 -54.88 21.47 18.65
N THR A 242 -54.77 21.51 17.32
CA THR A 242 -55.61 20.70 16.42
C THR A 242 -55.01 19.31 16.15
N VAL A 243 -55.82 18.41 15.55
CA VAL A 243 -55.36 17.08 15.11
C VAL A 243 -54.28 17.22 14.02
N GLY A 244 -54.44 18.19 13.11
CA GLY A 244 -53.48 18.51 12.07
C GLY A 244 -52.16 19.04 12.61
N GLU A 245 -52.19 19.93 13.59
CA GLU A 245 -51.00 20.44 14.28
C GLU A 245 -50.22 19.34 15.01
N LEU A 246 -50.93 18.42 15.70
CA LEU A 246 -50.30 17.23 16.31
C LEU A 246 -49.62 16.34 15.25
N SER A 247 -50.31 16.10 14.14
CA SER A 247 -49.80 15.26 13.05
C SER A 247 -48.57 15.86 12.38
N SER A 248 -48.57 17.18 12.13
CA SER A 248 -47.39 17.91 11.65
C SER A 248 -46.22 17.76 12.62
N PHE A 249 -46.46 17.94 13.92
CA PHE A 249 -45.43 17.87 14.95
C PHE A 249 -44.73 16.49 15.00
N LEU A 250 -45.50 15.40 14.94
CA LEU A 250 -44.96 14.03 14.98
C LEU A 250 -44.09 13.69 13.77
N ILE A 251 -44.44 14.19 12.58
CA ILE A 251 -43.66 13.93 11.36
C ILE A 251 -42.34 14.70 11.38
N PHE A 252 -42.29 15.89 12.00
CA PHE A 252 -41.03 16.63 12.20
C PHE A 252 -40.05 15.95 13.15
N ASP A 253 -40.54 15.16 14.11
CA ASP A 253 -39.74 14.45 15.12
C ASP A 253 -38.92 13.28 14.52
N VAL A 254 -39.43 12.66 13.44
CA VAL A 254 -38.80 11.50 12.77
C VAL A 254 -37.52 11.88 12.01
N ASP A 255 -37.42 13.12 11.49
CA ASP A 255 -36.28 13.58 10.69
C ASP A 255 -35.02 13.91 11.51
N ILE A 256 -35.16 14.12 12.83
CA ILE A 256 -34.06 14.47 13.75
C ILE A 256 -33.20 13.24 14.13
N GLY A 257 -33.75 12.02 14.01
CA GLY A 257 -33.02 10.77 14.32
C GLY A 257 -31.86 10.46 13.35
N ILE A 258 -31.94 10.94 12.11
CA ILE A 258 -30.94 10.73 11.06
C ILE A 258 -29.68 11.60 11.29
N PHE A 259 -29.84 12.75 11.96
CA PHE A 259 -28.77 13.72 12.26
C PHE A 259 -27.68 13.18 13.20
N LEU A 260 -28.04 12.33 14.17
CA LEU A 260 -27.08 11.77 15.13
C LEU A 260 -26.17 10.70 14.51
N LEU A 261 -26.51 10.16 13.33
CA LEU A 261 -25.73 9.14 12.64
C LEU A 261 -24.53 9.74 11.86
N TYR A 262 -24.68 10.94 11.30
CA TYR A 262 -23.69 11.55 10.37
C TYR A 262 -22.56 12.31 11.07
N VAL A 263 -22.78 12.84 12.27
CA VAL A 263 -21.75 13.57 13.06
C VAL A 263 -20.55 12.67 13.44
N ARG A 264 -20.70 11.35 13.37
CA ARG A 264 -19.66 10.37 13.73
C ARG A 264 -18.55 10.16 12.69
N ILE A 265 -18.71 10.64 11.45
CA ILE A 265 -17.85 10.26 10.32
C ILE A 265 -16.76 11.30 9.99
N LEU A 266 -16.76 12.48 10.62
CA LEU A 266 -16.05 13.66 10.08
C LEU A 266 -14.65 13.98 10.65
N ILE A 267 -13.84 13.03 11.12
CA ILE A 267 -12.49 13.37 11.65
C ILE A 267 -11.45 12.37 11.17
N ILE A 268 -10.47 12.85 10.38
CA ILE A 268 -9.01 12.61 10.40
C ILE A 268 -8.42 12.98 9.02
N ILE A 269 -7.46 13.91 8.95
CA ILE A 269 -6.48 14.03 7.84
C ILE A 269 -5.09 14.41 8.40
N PHE A 270 -4.06 13.84 7.77
CA PHE A 270 -2.61 13.82 8.00
C PHE A 270 -1.83 15.03 7.42
N ASN A 271 -0.53 15.12 7.72
CA ASN A 271 0.44 16.11 7.19
C ASN A 271 1.82 15.45 6.92
N VAL A 272 2.50 15.74 5.79
CA VAL A 272 3.97 15.56 5.52
C VAL A 272 4.43 16.51 4.37
N SER A 273 5.70 16.96 4.34
CA SER A 273 6.37 17.85 3.33
C SER A 273 7.66 17.26 2.69
N GLU A 274 8.17 17.82 1.56
CA GLU A 274 9.38 17.41 0.77
C GLU A 274 10.31 18.57 0.30
N GLY A 275 11.54 18.28 -0.22
CA GLY A 275 12.68 19.18 -0.61
C GLY A 275 13.28 19.04 -2.06
N ILE A 276 14.52 19.54 -2.35
CA ILE A 276 15.01 20.18 -3.63
C ILE A 276 16.20 19.47 -4.40
N ILE A 277 16.55 19.90 -5.65
CA ILE A 277 17.39 19.28 -6.72
C ILE A 277 18.53 20.21 -7.28
N LEU A 278 19.64 19.69 -7.86
CA LEU A 278 20.79 20.42 -8.50
C LEU A 278 21.27 19.87 -9.89
N ASN A 279 22.12 20.63 -10.62
CA ASN A 279 22.43 20.57 -12.09
C ASN A 279 23.70 19.76 -12.52
N GLN A 280 23.88 19.55 -13.85
CA GLN A 280 24.31 18.31 -14.52
C GLN A 280 25.76 18.18 -15.10
N ASP A 281 26.68 19.14 -14.94
CA ASP A 281 27.86 19.25 -15.83
C ASP A 281 29.23 18.66 -15.34
N CYS A 282 29.30 17.81 -14.30
CA CYS A 282 30.59 17.44 -13.66
C CYS A 282 30.91 15.94 -13.46
N PHE A 283 30.22 15.00 -14.11
CA PHE A 283 30.28 13.56 -13.76
C PHE A 283 31.34 12.75 -14.55
N LYS A 284 32.23 12.01 -13.86
CA LYS A 284 33.28 11.14 -14.40
C LYS A 284 33.25 9.69 -13.86
N GLY A 285 32.60 9.42 -12.72
CA GLY A 285 32.33 8.08 -12.20
C GLY A 285 33.37 7.49 -11.24
N ALA A 286 34.19 8.29 -10.55
CA ALA A 286 35.05 7.84 -9.45
C ALA A 286 34.25 7.77 -8.13
N LEU A 287 34.40 6.71 -7.34
CA LEU A 287 33.64 6.50 -6.10
C LEU A 287 34.56 6.38 -4.89
N GLU A 288 34.26 7.08 -3.80
CA GLU A 288 34.97 6.92 -2.53
C GLU A 288 33.99 6.77 -1.36
N PHE A 289 34.28 5.81 -0.49
CA PHE A 289 33.66 5.62 0.81
C PHE A 289 34.69 6.03 1.87
N GLN A 290 34.33 6.98 2.73
CA GLN A 290 35.21 7.50 3.77
C GLN A 290 34.58 7.29 5.15
N ASN A 291 35.23 6.44 5.97
CA ASN A 291 34.91 6.20 7.39
C ASN A 291 33.42 5.88 7.66
N ILE A 292 32.82 5.04 6.82
CA ILE A 292 31.39 4.74 6.85
C ILE A 292 31.05 3.90 8.08
N GLN A 293 30.06 4.37 8.84
CA GLN A 293 29.33 3.60 9.83
C GLN A 293 27.88 3.43 9.40
N PHE A 294 27.34 2.23 9.49
CA PHE A 294 25.97 1.96 9.05
C PHE A 294 25.33 0.79 9.80
N ALA A 295 24.05 0.95 10.13
CA ALA A 295 23.15 -0.11 10.57
C ALA A 295 21.81 0.04 9.85
N TYR A 296 21.15 -1.08 9.55
CA TYR A 296 19.82 -1.02 8.93
C TYR A 296 18.79 -0.43 9.90
N PRO A 297 17.85 0.41 9.44
CA PRO A 297 16.83 1.01 10.32
C PRO A 297 15.93 0.01 11.05
N THR A 298 15.80 -1.21 10.50
CA THR A 298 15.04 -2.32 11.10
C THR A 298 15.76 -3.00 12.24
N ARG A 299 17.10 -2.87 12.32
CA ARG A 299 17.98 -3.47 13.34
C ARG A 299 19.14 -2.51 13.68
N PRO A 300 18.86 -1.34 14.28
CA PRO A 300 19.87 -0.32 14.57
C PRO A 300 20.98 -0.82 15.52
N GLU A 301 20.70 -1.83 16.33
CA GLU A 301 21.64 -2.45 17.27
C GLU A 301 22.76 -3.26 16.61
N VAL A 302 22.62 -3.65 15.34
CA VAL A 302 23.63 -4.42 14.60
C VAL A 302 24.32 -3.54 13.58
N LEU A 303 25.53 -3.07 13.92
CA LEU A 303 26.39 -2.34 12.97
C LEU A 303 26.88 -3.26 11.87
N VAL A 304 26.51 -2.94 10.63
CA VAL A 304 26.97 -3.64 9.41
C VAL A 304 28.35 -3.14 8.99
N PHE A 305 28.57 -1.82 9.04
CA PHE A 305 29.86 -1.20 8.77
C PHE A 305 30.36 -0.44 9.98
N GLN A 306 31.64 -0.59 10.27
CA GLN A 306 32.31 0.06 11.39
C GLN A 306 33.63 0.63 10.86
N ASP A 307 33.64 1.87 10.38
CA ASP A 307 34.83 2.49 9.78
C ASP A 307 35.22 1.84 8.43
N PHE A 308 34.24 1.71 7.54
CA PHE A 308 34.45 1.19 6.20
C PHE A 308 34.98 2.31 5.28
N SER A 309 36.15 2.08 4.67
CA SER A 309 36.73 2.99 3.67
C SER A 309 37.15 2.21 2.43
N LEU A 310 36.76 2.69 1.24
CA LEU A 310 37.02 2.03 -0.04
C LEU A 310 37.07 3.08 -1.15
N SER A 311 38.09 3.02 -2.01
CA SER A 311 38.24 3.91 -3.17
C SER A 311 38.16 3.09 -4.46
N ILE A 312 37.24 3.45 -5.35
CA ILE A 312 37.03 2.79 -6.65
C ILE A 312 37.34 3.82 -7.75
N PRO A 313 38.51 3.72 -8.40
CA PRO A 313 38.90 4.63 -9.48
C PRO A 313 37.93 4.55 -10.68
N ALA A 314 37.73 5.67 -11.37
CA ALA A 314 36.91 5.72 -12.57
C ALA A 314 37.42 4.77 -13.66
N GLY A 315 36.53 3.99 -14.27
CA GLY A 315 36.84 3.04 -15.34
C GLY A 315 37.58 1.77 -14.90
N SER A 316 37.72 1.52 -13.59
CA SER A 316 38.36 0.31 -13.06
C SER A 316 37.34 -0.76 -12.64
N VAL A 317 37.77 -2.02 -12.66
CA VAL A 317 37.03 -3.17 -12.16
C VAL A 317 37.52 -3.56 -10.77
N MET A 318 36.68 -3.37 -9.76
CA MET A 318 36.96 -3.75 -8.38
C MET A 318 36.12 -4.95 -7.94
N ALA A 319 36.78 -6.02 -7.49
CA ALA A 319 36.12 -7.19 -6.91
C ALA A 319 36.05 -7.10 -5.38
N LEU A 320 34.84 -7.15 -4.82
CA LEU A 320 34.58 -7.20 -3.39
C LEU A 320 34.38 -8.65 -2.93
N VAL A 321 35.23 -9.12 -2.03
CA VAL A 321 35.26 -10.49 -1.53
C VAL A 321 35.11 -10.50 0.00
N GLY A 322 34.41 -11.50 0.56
CA GLY A 322 34.26 -11.62 2.00
C GLY A 322 33.29 -12.72 2.42
N PRO A 323 33.25 -13.11 3.70
CA PRO A 323 32.34 -14.14 4.21
C PRO A 323 30.86 -13.83 3.92
N SER A 324 29.98 -14.83 3.87
CA SER A 324 28.53 -14.59 3.78
C SER A 324 28.05 -13.79 5.00
N GLY A 325 27.21 -12.77 4.79
CA GLY A 325 26.73 -11.88 5.85
C GLY A 325 27.69 -10.74 6.26
N SER A 326 28.86 -10.60 5.63
CA SER A 326 29.81 -9.51 5.90
C SER A 326 29.38 -8.10 5.49
N GLY A 327 28.23 -7.96 4.82
CA GLY A 327 27.70 -6.67 4.37
C GLY A 327 27.98 -6.30 2.90
N LYS A 328 28.47 -7.23 2.06
CA LYS A 328 28.77 -6.96 0.63
C LYS A 328 27.60 -6.33 -0.13
N SER A 329 26.40 -6.88 0.00
CA SER A 329 25.20 -6.34 -0.68
C SER A 329 24.80 -4.96 -0.15
N THR A 330 25.11 -4.66 1.11
CA THR A 330 24.87 -3.36 1.74
C THR A 330 25.68 -2.24 1.08
N VAL A 331 26.88 -2.55 0.55
CA VAL A 331 27.68 -1.57 -0.21
C VAL A 331 26.91 -1.07 -1.43
N VAL A 332 26.23 -1.96 -2.15
CA VAL A 332 25.39 -1.61 -3.31
C VAL A 332 24.17 -0.78 -2.86
N SER A 333 23.56 -1.11 -1.72
CA SER A 333 22.44 -0.33 -1.17
C SER A 333 22.83 1.10 -0.79
N LEU A 334 24.01 1.29 -0.20
CA LEU A 334 24.55 2.61 0.12
C LEU A 334 24.96 3.38 -1.15
N LEU A 335 25.57 2.69 -2.11
CA LEU A 335 25.96 3.29 -3.39
C LEU A 335 24.75 3.79 -4.19
N LEU A 336 23.63 3.06 -4.19
CA LEU A 336 22.38 3.49 -4.82
C LEU A 336 21.60 4.53 -3.99
N ARG A 337 22.17 4.93 -2.84
CA ARG A 337 21.56 5.81 -1.85
C ARG A 337 20.13 5.37 -1.52
N LEU A 338 19.97 4.07 -1.26
CA LEU A 338 18.73 3.51 -0.72
C LEU A 338 18.64 3.79 0.79
N TYR A 339 19.80 3.93 1.43
CA TYR A 339 20.00 4.38 2.80
C TYR A 339 21.19 5.34 2.84
N ASP A 340 21.14 6.30 3.75
CA ASP A 340 22.29 7.15 4.06
C ASP A 340 23.09 6.54 5.24
N PRO A 341 24.42 6.72 5.29
CA PRO A 341 25.25 6.25 6.39
C PRO A 341 24.96 7.00 7.70
N LEU A 342 25.22 6.36 8.85
CA LEU A 342 25.11 6.99 10.18
C LEU A 342 26.24 8.00 10.42
N SER A 343 27.43 7.70 9.91
CA SER A 343 28.63 8.55 9.96
C SER A 343 29.51 8.23 8.74
N GLY A 344 30.34 9.19 8.34
CA GLY A 344 31.17 9.10 7.13
C GLY A 344 30.47 9.65 5.89
N THR A 345 31.19 9.72 4.78
CA THR A 345 30.70 10.31 3.52
C THR A 345 30.97 9.39 2.34
N ILE A 346 30.01 9.33 1.41
CA ILE A 346 30.15 8.64 0.13
C ILE A 346 30.26 9.74 -0.92
N THR A 347 31.40 9.82 -1.60
CA THR A 347 31.63 10.84 -2.62
C THR A 347 31.69 10.22 -4.00
N VAL A 348 31.16 10.94 -4.99
CA VAL A 348 31.27 10.62 -6.41
C VAL A 348 31.94 11.79 -7.12
N ASP A 349 33.09 11.54 -7.71
CA ASP A 349 33.96 12.57 -8.31
C ASP A 349 34.28 13.73 -7.34
N GLY A 350 34.35 13.44 -6.04
CA GLY A 350 34.58 14.42 -4.98
C GLY A 350 33.34 15.15 -4.48
N PHE A 351 32.15 14.92 -5.06
CA PHE A 351 30.89 15.47 -4.57
C PHE A 351 30.21 14.50 -3.61
N ASP A 352 29.70 15.00 -2.48
CA ASP A 352 28.93 14.19 -1.54
C ASP A 352 27.62 13.70 -2.18
N ALA A 353 27.44 12.38 -2.24
CA ALA A 353 26.23 11.74 -2.76
C ALA A 353 24.97 12.17 -1.98
N GLY A 354 25.13 12.60 -0.72
CA GLY A 354 24.08 13.18 0.13
C GLY A 354 23.45 14.45 -0.44
N GLN A 355 24.18 15.20 -1.27
CA GLN A 355 23.74 16.48 -1.84
C GLN A 355 23.14 16.33 -3.25
N LEU A 356 23.27 15.16 -3.87
CA LEU A 356 22.79 14.89 -5.22
C LEU A 356 21.31 14.50 -5.26
N ASN A 357 20.66 14.77 -6.39
CA ASN A 357 19.33 14.24 -6.64
C ASN A 357 19.41 12.71 -6.81
N PRO A 358 18.71 11.91 -5.99
CA PRO A 358 18.82 10.46 -6.02
C PRO A 358 18.25 9.82 -7.30
N LEU A 359 17.26 10.46 -7.95
CA LEU A 359 16.70 10.01 -9.22
C LEU A 359 17.72 10.15 -10.35
N TRP A 360 18.36 11.32 -10.48
CA TRP A 360 19.43 11.55 -11.46
C TRP A 360 20.64 10.65 -11.19
N PHE A 361 21.05 10.53 -9.93
CA PHE A 361 22.22 9.73 -9.58
C PHE A 361 22.03 8.24 -9.96
N ARG A 362 20.81 7.71 -9.77
CA ARG A 362 20.48 6.32 -10.13
C ARG A 362 20.40 6.08 -11.65
N THR A 363 20.20 7.10 -12.50
CA THR A 363 20.29 6.89 -13.96
C THR A 363 21.72 6.69 -14.44
N LYS A 364 22.73 7.04 -13.62
CA LYS A 364 24.15 6.82 -13.93
C LYS A 364 24.69 5.48 -13.40
N ILE A 365 23.87 4.69 -12.69
CA ILE A 365 24.28 3.42 -12.07
C ILE A 365 23.38 2.27 -12.54
N GLY A 366 23.95 1.38 -13.37
CA GLY A 366 23.33 0.09 -13.68
C GLY A 366 23.60 -0.95 -12.58
N THR A 367 22.59 -1.74 -12.19
CA THR A 367 22.75 -2.81 -11.20
C THR A 367 22.20 -4.14 -11.69
N VAL A 368 22.91 -5.24 -11.38
CA VAL A 368 22.49 -6.61 -11.66
C VAL A 368 22.45 -7.38 -10.34
N ASN A 369 21.25 -7.59 -9.82
CA ASN A 369 21.03 -8.27 -8.54
C ASN A 369 21.25 -9.79 -8.65
N GLN A 370 21.65 -10.42 -7.54
CA GLN A 370 21.82 -11.87 -7.43
C GLN A 370 20.52 -12.64 -7.74
N GLU A 371 19.38 -12.13 -7.27
CA GLU A 371 18.04 -12.57 -7.67
C GLU A 371 17.33 -11.42 -8.39
N PRO A 372 17.34 -11.39 -9.73
CA PRO A 372 16.72 -10.31 -10.47
C PRO A 372 15.19 -10.35 -10.39
N ILE A 373 14.61 -9.18 -10.13
CA ILE A 373 13.16 -8.97 -10.13
C ILE A 373 12.72 -8.53 -11.52
N LEU A 374 11.69 -9.22 -12.04
CA LEU A 374 10.99 -8.91 -13.28
C LEU A 374 9.53 -8.60 -12.94
N PHE A 375 9.01 -7.52 -13.51
CA PHE A 375 7.63 -7.10 -13.32
C PHE A 375 6.67 -7.99 -14.12
N SER A 376 5.39 -7.98 -13.72
CA SER A 376 4.32 -8.74 -14.38
C SER A 376 3.88 -8.12 -15.70
N CYS A 377 4.83 -8.02 -16.63
CA CYS A 377 4.76 -7.36 -17.93
C CYS A 377 5.47 -8.24 -18.98
N SER A 378 5.48 -7.83 -20.25
CA SER A 378 6.21 -8.53 -21.31
C SER A 378 7.73 -8.52 -21.08
N ILE A 379 8.45 -9.44 -21.73
CA ILE A 379 9.92 -9.45 -21.71
C ILE A 379 10.47 -8.16 -22.32
N ALA A 380 9.86 -7.66 -23.42
CA ALA A 380 10.22 -6.38 -24.03
C ALA A 380 10.12 -5.20 -23.04
N GLU A 381 8.99 -5.07 -22.34
CA GLU A 381 8.78 -4.00 -21.35
C GLU A 381 9.77 -4.11 -20.18
N ASN A 382 10.13 -5.34 -19.77
CA ASN A 382 11.15 -5.55 -18.73
C ASN A 382 12.54 -5.12 -19.18
N ILE A 383 12.90 -5.30 -20.45
CA ILE A 383 14.19 -4.87 -21.01
C ILE A 383 14.20 -3.34 -21.18
N ALA A 384 13.15 -2.78 -21.80
CA ALA A 384 12.99 -1.34 -22.04
C ALA A 384 12.97 -0.52 -20.74
N TYR A 385 12.59 -1.13 -19.61
CA TYR A 385 12.63 -0.50 -18.28
C TYR A 385 14.00 0.05 -17.87
N GLY A 386 15.08 -0.38 -18.54
CA GLY A 386 16.44 0.13 -18.30
C GLY A 386 16.75 1.47 -18.97
N ALA A 387 15.99 1.88 -19.99
CA ALA A 387 16.22 3.13 -20.71
C ALA A 387 15.67 4.34 -19.95
N GLU A 388 16.18 5.55 -20.24
CA GLU A 388 15.68 6.80 -19.66
C GLU A 388 14.20 7.06 -20.01
N ASP A 389 13.79 6.75 -21.26
CA ASP A 389 12.38 6.69 -21.67
C ASP A 389 12.07 5.32 -22.33
N PRO A 390 11.42 4.39 -21.60
CA PRO A 390 11.05 3.08 -22.13
C PRO A 390 10.10 3.13 -23.34
N SER A 391 9.41 4.25 -23.58
CA SER A 391 8.40 4.37 -24.66
C SER A 391 9.03 4.62 -26.03
N VAL A 392 10.28 5.09 -26.05
CA VAL A 392 11.00 5.50 -27.27
C VAL A 392 11.90 4.37 -27.80
N VAL A 393 12.19 3.37 -26.96
CA VAL A 393 13.06 2.24 -27.30
C VAL A 393 12.45 1.43 -28.45
N THR A 394 13.23 1.26 -29.51
CA THR A 394 12.78 0.52 -30.70
C THR A 394 12.83 -1.00 -30.50
N ALA A 395 12.08 -1.76 -31.27
CA ALA A 395 12.10 -3.22 -31.18
C ALA A 395 13.49 -3.77 -31.52
N GLU A 396 14.18 -3.13 -32.46
CA GLU A 396 15.53 -3.42 -32.89
C GLU A 396 16.54 -3.22 -31.76
N GLU A 397 16.42 -2.15 -30.96
CA GLU A 397 17.27 -1.92 -29.79
C GLU A 397 17.07 -2.98 -28.71
N ILE A 398 15.82 -3.36 -28.43
CA ILE A 398 15.47 -4.42 -27.46
C ILE A 398 16.08 -5.75 -27.91
N GLU A 399 15.95 -6.09 -29.18
CA GLU A 399 16.49 -7.33 -29.74
C GLU A 399 18.03 -7.31 -29.72
N ARG A 400 18.65 -6.18 -30.05
CA ARG A 400 20.11 -5.99 -29.97
C ARG A 400 20.63 -6.22 -28.56
N VAL A 401 20.07 -5.57 -27.53
CA VAL A 401 20.54 -5.76 -26.15
C VAL A 401 20.26 -7.17 -25.62
N ALA A 402 19.18 -7.81 -26.10
CA ALA A 402 18.89 -9.21 -25.80
C ALA A 402 19.90 -10.17 -26.45
N GLU A 403 20.36 -9.89 -27.67
CA GLU A 403 21.42 -10.67 -28.33
C GLU A 403 22.74 -10.50 -27.58
N ILE A 404 23.07 -9.27 -27.19
CA ILE A 404 24.26 -8.96 -26.39
C ILE A 404 24.21 -9.71 -25.04
N ALA A 405 23.03 -9.83 -24.43
CA ALA A 405 22.83 -10.55 -23.18
C ALA A 405 22.69 -12.08 -23.32
N ASN A 406 22.82 -12.63 -24.54
CA ASN A 406 22.55 -14.04 -24.86
C ASN A 406 21.14 -14.50 -24.44
N ALA A 407 20.17 -13.60 -24.50
CA ALA A 407 18.78 -13.85 -24.10
C ALA A 407 17.88 -14.23 -25.28
N THR A 408 18.21 -13.80 -26.50
CA THR A 408 17.34 -13.93 -27.69
C THR A 408 16.90 -15.37 -27.99
N ASN A 409 17.80 -16.35 -27.85
CA ASN A 409 17.49 -17.75 -28.21
C ASN A 409 16.30 -18.29 -27.42
N PHE A 410 16.35 -18.22 -26.08
CA PHE A 410 15.25 -18.73 -25.25
C PHE A 410 14.01 -17.82 -25.29
N ILE A 411 14.18 -16.53 -25.59
CA ILE A 411 13.05 -15.62 -25.75
C ILE A 411 12.25 -16.01 -27.00
N ARG A 412 12.93 -16.27 -28.12
CA ARG A 412 12.30 -16.71 -29.38
C ARG A 412 11.66 -18.10 -29.27
N ASP A 413 12.16 -18.96 -28.38
CA ASP A 413 11.55 -20.26 -28.09
C ASP A 413 10.18 -20.15 -27.38
N PHE A 414 9.86 -19.00 -26.78
CA PHE A 414 8.53 -18.80 -26.20
C PHE A 414 7.47 -18.55 -27.30
N PRO A 415 6.23 -19.07 -27.13
CA PRO A 415 5.16 -18.91 -28.12
C PRO A 415 4.81 -17.46 -28.49
N LYS A 416 5.09 -16.50 -27.59
CA LYS A 416 4.86 -15.06 -27.80
C LYS A 416 6.14 -14.26 -27.93
N GLY A 417 7.32 -14.91 -28.00
CA GLY A 417 8.60 -14.23 -28.11
C GLY A 417 8.81 -13.18 -27.01
N PHE A 418 9.22 -11.98 -27.42
CA PHE A 418 9.38 -10.80 -26.57
C PHE A 418 8.08 -10.30 -25.90
N HIS A 419 6.91 -10.66 -26.44
CA HIS A 419 5.60 -10.32 -25.85
C HIS A 419 5.14 -11.31 -24.78
N THR A 420 5.97 -12.29 -24.41
CA THR A 420 5.67 -13.23 -23.33
C THR A 420 5.60 -12.49 -22.00
N VAL A 421 4.48 -12.59 -21.30
CA VAL A 421 4.30 -11.98 -19.97
C VAL A 421 5.01 -12.82 -18.93
N VAL A 422 5.92 -12.20 -18.17
CA VAL A 422 6.72 -12.82 -17.12
C VAL A 422 6.35 -12.23 -15.75
N GLY A 423 7.15 -12.47 -14.70
CA GLY A 423 6.88 -11.99 -13.33
C GLY A 423 6.04 -12.96 -12.50
N GLU A 424 5.59 -12.53 -11.31
CA GLU A 424 4.84 -13.40 -10.39
C GLU A 424 3.49 -13.87 -10.93
N LYS A 425 2.84 -13.06 -11.78
CA LYS A 425 1.55 -13.40 -12.42
C LYS A 425 1.70 -13.99 -13.83
N GLY A 426 2.93 -14.14 -14.32
CA GLY A 426 3.24 -14.57 -15.67
C GLY A 426 4.01 -15.89 -15.73
N LEU A 427 4.70 -16.12 -16.84
CA LEU A 427 5.54 -17.29 -17.03
C LEU A 427 6.76 -17.25 -16.10
N LEU A 428 6.97 -18.34 -15.37
CA LEU A 428 8.11 -18.48 -14.46
C LEU A 428 9.39 -18.77 -15.24
N LEU A 429 10.40 -17.92 -15.05
CA LEU A 429 11.72 -18.06 -15.64
C LEU A 429 12.69 -18.70 -14.65
N SER A 430 13.65 -19.47 -15.16
CA SER A 430 14.80 -19.94 -14.38
C SER A 430 15.69 -18.77 -13.93
N GLY A 431 16.47 -18.96 -12.86
CA GLY A 431 17.37 -17.92 -12.35
C GLY A 431 18.33 -17.38 -13.42
N GLY A 432 18.92 -18.26 -14.24
CA GLY A 432 19.81 -17.85 -15.34
C GLY A 432 19.11 -17.07 -16.45
N GLN A 433 17.84 -17.39 -16.77
CA GLN A 433 17.05 -16.61 -17.72
C GLN A 433 16.71 -15.21 -17.16
N LYS A 434 16.30 -15.13 -15.89
CA LYS A 434 16.06 -13.85 -15.21
C LYS A 434 17.31 -12.96 -15.21
N GLN A 435 18.47 -13.56 -14.96
CA GLN A 435 19.75 -12.84 -14.95
C GLN A 435 20.10 -12.28 -16.33
N ARG A 436 19.92 -13.04 -17.41
CA ARG A 436 20.16 -12.54 -18.77
C ARG A 436 19.23 -11.40 -19.17
N ILE A 437 17.95 -11.45 -18.78
CA ILE A 437 17.03 -10.33 -19.00
C ILE A 437 17.44 -9.10 -18.17
N ALA A 438 17.92 -9.29 -16.94
CA ALA A 438 18.42 -8.19 -16.13
C ALA A 438 19.71 -7.56 -16.69
N ILE A 439 20.58 -8.35 -17.32
CA ILE A 439 21.76 -7.86 -18.05
C ILE A 439 21.31 -7.05 -19.27
N ALA A 440 20.35 -7.55 -20.06
CA ALA A 440 19.78 -6.80 -21.17
C ALA A 440 19.17 -5.46 -20.72
N ARG A 441 18.47 -5.45 -19.57
CA ARG A 441 17.94 -4.23 -18.94
C ARG A 441 19.06 -3.27 -18.53
N ALA A 442 20.15 -3.75 -17.95
CA ALA A 442 21.29 -2.90 -17.60
C ALA A 442 21.99 -2.33 -18.84
N LEU A 443 22.05 -3.08 -19.95
CA LEU A 443 22.60 -2.62 -21.22
C LEU A 443 21.71 -1.58 -21.92
N ALA A 444 20.39 -1.67 -21.77
CA ALA A 444 19.45 -0.70 -22.32
C ALA A 444 19.61 0.72 -21.73
N LEU A 445 20.27 0.86 -20.57
CA LEU A 445 20.63 2.16 -19.98
C LEU A 445 21.72 2.89 -20.80
N ASP A 446 22.54 2.17 -21.57
CA ASP A 446 23.74 2.70 -22.23
C ASP A 446 23.79 2.24 -23.70
N ALA A 447 22.82 2.74 -24.49
CA ALA A 447 22.63 2.33 -25.87
C ALA A 447 23.68 2.87 -26.85
N GLU A 448 24.54 3.81 -26.45
CA GLU A 448 25.49 4.53 -27.33
C GLU A 448 26.78 3.75 -27.66
N ASN A 449 27.16 2.72 -26.88
CA ASN A 449 28.44 2.02 -27.08
C ASN A 449 28.31 0.80 -28.03
N GLU A 450 28.88 0.92 -29.23
CA GLU A 450 29.10 -0.17 -30.21
C GLU A 450 30.36 -0.97 -29.85
N TYR A 451 30.35 -2.32 -29.92
CA TYR A 451 31.44 -3.22 -30.37
C TYR A 451 31.11 -4.72 -30.13
N LEU A 452 31.74 -5.62 -30.91
CA LEU A 452 31.48 -7.07 -30.99
C LEU A 452 32.59 -7.90 -30.29
N VAL A 453 32.31 -8.56 -29.15
CA VAL A 453 33.23 -9.49 -28.43
C VAL A 453 32.44 -10.64 -27.78
N GLN A 454 33.01 -11.74 -27.26
CA GLN A 454 32.28 -12.84 -26.55
C GLN A 454 32.08 -12.57 -25.03
N ASN A 455 31.04 -13.18 -24.42
CA ASN A 455 30.53 -13.06 -23.02
C ASN A 455 29.77 -11.78 -22.63
N ALA A 456 28.49 -11.90 -22.25
CA ALA A 456 27.58 -10.80 -21.93
C ALA A 456 27.98 -9.92 -20.71
N LEU A 457 28.62 -10.51 -19.70
CA LEU A 457 29.06 -9.78 -18.50
C LEU A 457 30.37 -9.03 -18.75
N ASP A 458 31.34 -9.65 -19.44
CA ASP A 458 32.59 -8.99 -19.80
C ASP A 458 32.31 -7.77 -20.72
N ARG A 459 31.35 -7.88 -21.64
CA ARG A 459 30.81 -6.76 -22.45
C ARG A 459 30.16 -5.65 -21.62
N LEU A 460 29.48 -5.99 -20.52
CA LEU A 460 28.84 -4.99 -19.64
C LEU A 460 29.90 -4.19 -18.87
N MET A 461 31.10 -4.72 -18.68
CA MET A 461 32.13 -4.14 -17.82
C MET A 461 33.04 -3.15 -18.55
N GLU A 462 33.13 -3.24 -19.89
CA GLU A 462 34.03 -2.42 -20.70
C GLU A 462 33.65 -0.94 -20.66
N GLY A 463 34.63 -0.05 -20.43
CA GLY A 463 34.43 1.40 -20.39
C GLY A 463 33.68 1.94 -19.17
N ARG A 464 33.40 1.11 -18.15
CA ARG A 464 32.62 1.48 -16.96
C ARG A 464 33.41 1.27 -15.67
N THR A 465 33.10 2.06 -14.64
CA THR A 465 33.53 1.75 -13.27
C THR A 465 32.69 0.58 -12.76
N VAL A 466 33.31 -0.56 -12.44
CA VAL A 466 32.57 -1.79 -12.08
C VAL A 466 32.91 -2.22 -10.66
N LEU A 467 31.89 -2.32 -9.80
CA LEU A 467 31.97 -2.99 -8.51
C LEU A 467 31.32 -4.38 -8.59
N ILE A 468 32.13 -5.44 -8.46
CA ILE A 468 31.66 -6.83 -8.53
C ILE A 468 31.67 -7.47 -7.16
N ILE A 469 30.52 -7.93 -6.69
CA ILE A 469 30.45 -8.82 -5.52
C ILE A 469 30.78 -10.24 -6.00
N ALA A 470 32.05 -10.62 -5.87
CA ALA A 470 32.54 -11.84 -6.49
C ALA A 470 32.27 -13.08 -5.61
N HIS A 471 31.61 -14.07 -6.21
CA HIS A 471 31.42 -15.41 -5.64
C HIS A 471 32.18 -16.49 -6.42
N ARG A 472 32.73 -16.16 -7.59
CA ARG A 472 33.48 -17.08 -8.46
C ARG A 472 34.94 -16.65 -8.53
N LEU A 473 35.84 -17.63 -8.53
CA LEU A 473 37.28 -17.39 -8.58
C LEU A 473 37.71 -16.63 -9.84
N SER A 474 37.13 -16.97 -11.00
CA SER A 474 37.46 -16.36 -12.29
C SER A 474 37.16 -14.86 -12.34
N THR A 475 36.08 -14.40 -11.70
CA THR A 475 35.72 -12.97 -11.65
C THR A 475 36.62 -12.17 -10.70
N VAL A 476 37.25 -12.84 -9.73
CA VAL A 476 38.24 -12.21 -8.83
C VAL A 476 39.59 -12.08 -9.53
N GLN A 477 39.97 -13.06 -10.36
CA GLN A 477 41.23 -13.07 -11.09
C GLN A 477 41.31 -12.00 -12.17
N ASN A 478 40.17 -11.72 -12.83
CA ASN A 478 40.10 -10.75 -13.93
C ASN A 478 39.87 -9.29 -13.46
N ALA A 479 39.87 -9.03 -12.14
CA ALA A 479 39.63 -7.68 -11.60
C ALA A 479 40.96 -6.91 -11.45
N ASP A 480 40.93 -5.61 -11.74
CA ASP A 480 42.10 -4.72 -11.59
C ASP A 480 42.53 -4.61 -10.12
N SER A 481 41.57 -4.68 -9.20
CA SER A 481 41.81 -4.62 -7.76
C SER A 481 40.78 -5.44 -7.00
N VAL A 482 41.21 -6.00 -5.87
CA VAL A 482 40.38 -6.82 -5.00
C VAL A 482 40.36 -6.21 -3.60
N ALA A 483 39.17 -6.05 -3.04
CA ALA A 483 38.96 -5.58 -1.68
C ALA A 483 38.32 -6.69 -0.83
N VAL A 484 38.90 -6.96 0.34
CA VAL A 484 38.43 -7.99 1.26
C VAL A 484 37.69 -7.36 2.43
N LEU A 485 36.40 -7.64 2.50
CA LEU A 485 35.49 -7.18 3.55
C LEU A 485 35.37 -8.24 4.65
N ASP A 486 35.71 -7.86 5.87
CA ASP A 486 35.49 -8.68 7.07
C ASP A 486 35.06 -7.80 8.25
N GLN A 487 34.09 -8.30 9.03
CA GLN A 487 33.52 -7.59 10.18
C GLN A 487 33.16 -6.11 9.93
N GLY A 488 32.70 -5.79 8.72
CA GLY A 488 32.29 -4.43 8.37
C GLY A 488 33.44 -3.46 8.06
N ARG A 489 34.66 -3.95 7.83
CA ARG A 489 35.86 -3.18 7.43
C ARG A 489 36.57 -3.80 6.23
N ILE A 490 37.26 -2.97 5.45
CA ILE A 490 38.20 -3.47 4.44
C ILE A 490 39.51 -3.83 5.14
N VAL A 491 39.83 -5.12 5.17
CA VAL A 491 41.02 -5.65 5.87
C VAL A 491 42.22 -5.76 4.93
N GLU A 492 41.96 -6.04 3.65
CA GLU A 492 43.00 -6.15 2.61
C GLU A 492 42.49 -5.52 1.31
N CYS A 493 43.37 -4.81 0.59
CA CYS A 493 43.08 -4.24 -0.72
C CYS A 493 44.35 -4.28 -1.58
N GLY A 494 44.25 -4.75 -2.82
CA GLY A 494 45.40 -4.87 -3.73
C GLY A 494 45.10 -5.71 -4.96
N THR A 495 46.12 -6.03 -5.75
CA THR A 495 45.96 -6.94 -6.90
C THR A 495 45.78 -8.39 -6.44
N HIS A 496 45.25 -9.24 -7.31
CA HIS A 496 45.07 -10.66 -7.01
C HIS A 496 46.37 -11.35 -6.57
N GLU A 497 47.48 -11.03 -7.24
CA GLU A 497 48.80 -11.62 -6.99
C GLU A 497 49.37 -11.16 -5.65
N ASP A 498 49.27 -9.86 -5.34
CA ASP A 498 49.75 -9.27 -4.08
C ASP A 498 49.05 -9.87 -2.87
N LEU A 499 47.72 -10.06 -2.97
CA LEU A 499 46.92 -10.62 -1.88
C LEU A 499 47.15 -12.13 -1.68
N LEU A 500 47.52 -12.87 -2.73
CA LEU A 500 47.91 -14.27 -2.62
C LEU A 500 49.32 -14.46 -2.05
N ALA A 501 50.22 -13.51 -2.31
CA ALA A 501 51.58 -13.52 -1.79
C ALA A 501 51.60 -13.44 -0.25
N ASN A 502 50.61 -12.77 0.36
CA ASN A 502 50.48 -12.71 1.81
C ASN A 502 50.07 -14.07 2.42
N PRO A 503 50.96 -14.77 3.16
CA PRO A 503 50.68 -16.10 3.68
C PRO A 503 49.63 -16.14 4.80
N ASN A 504 49.46 -15.03 5.53
CA ASN A 504 48.50 -14.91 6.63
C ASN A 504 47.20 -14.21 6.23
N GLY A 505 47.10 -13.73 4.99
CA GLY A 505 45.96 -12.97 4.48
C GLY A 505 44.65 -13.77 4.49
N LEU A 506 43.56 -13.08 4.85
CA LEU A 506 42.19 -13.58 4.78
C LEU A 506 41.80 -13.90 3.33
N PHE A 507 42.29 -13.12 2.35
CA PHE A 507 42.06 -13.39 0.93
C PHE A 507 42.49 -14.81 0.55
N ARG A 508 43.75 -15.17 0.86
CA ARG A 508 44.32 -16.49 0.55
C ARG A 508 43.55 -17.62 1.23
N LYS A 509 43.06 -17.42 2.46
CA LYS A 509 42.22 -18.38 3.18
C LYS A 509 40.87 -18.58 2.48
N LEU A 510 40.22 -17.49 2.03
CA LEU A 510 38.96 -17.55 1.29
C LEU A 510 39.13 -18.24 -0.07
N MET A 511 40.22 -17.95 -0.79
CA MET A 511 40.53 -18.57 -2.08
C MET A 511 40.81 -20.08 -1.94
N LYS A 512 41.61 -20.51 -0.95
CA LYS A 512 41.82 -21.93 -0.64
C LYS A 512 40.50 -22.67 -0.33
N LYS A 513 39.58 -22.00 0.37
CA LYS A 513 38.27 -22.56 0.71
C LYS A 513 37.37 -22.67 -0.53
N GLN A 514 37.37 -21.69 -1.43
CA GLN A 514 36.62 -21.72 -2.69
C GLN A 514 37.17 -22.76 -3.68
N SER A 515 38.49 -22.87 -3.82
CA SER A 515 39.10 -23.88 -4.71
C SER A 515 38.81 -25.31 -4.25
N PHE A 516 38.75 -25.54 -2.93
CA PHE A 516 38.37 -26.82 -2.36
C PHE A 516 36.90 -27.17 -2.64
N LEU A 517 35.99 -26.19 -2.53
CA LEU A 517 34.55 -26.37 -2.82
C LEU A 517 34.30 -26.66 -4.31
N GLN A 518 34.95 -25.95 -5.24
CA GLN A 518 34.83 -26.21 -6.68
C GLN A 518 35.36 -27.61 -7.06
N ASN A 519 36.49 -28.04 -6.48
CA ASN A 519 37.01 -29.38 -6.71
C ASN A 519 36.08 -30.47 -6.16
N SER A 520 35.39 -30.20 -5.04
CA SER A 520 34.43 -31.13 -4.44
C SER A 520 33.15 -31.29 -5.28
N GLU A 521 32.61 -30.19 -5.83
CA GLU A 521 31.45 -30.21 -6.73
C GLU A 521 31.78 -30.90 -8.07
N THR A 522 32.98 -30.67 -8.60
CA THR A 522 33.46 -31.31 -9.84
C THR A 522 33.67 -32.81 -9.63
N PHE A 523 34.16 -33.22 -8.45
CA PHE A 523 34.28 -34.64 -8.08
C PHE A 523 32.90 -35.30 -7.94
N ALA A 524 31.92 -34.64 -7.31
CA ALA A 524 30.55 -35.14 -7.19
C ALA A 524 29.83 -35.26 -8.55
N LEU A 525 30.06 -34.33 -9.48
CA LEU A 525 29.55 -34.40 -10.85
C LEU A 525 30.18 -35.54 -11.66
N ASN A 526 31.49 -35.77 -11.50
CA ASN A 526 32.20 -36.87 -12.15
C ASN A 526 31.82 -38.24 -11.59
N VAL A 527 31.48 -38.36 -10.30
CA VAL A 527 30.92 -39.60 -9.74
C VAL A 527 29.54 -39.88 -10.33
N LYS A 528 28.66 -38.86 -10.45
CA LYS A 528 27.33 -39.00 -11.05
C LYS A 528 27.32 -39.23 -12.56
N SER A 529 28.36 -38.83 -13.30
CA SER A 529 28.50 -39.19 -14.72
C SER A 529 29.01 -40.63 -14.85
N ARG A 530 30.00 -41.01 -14.04
CA ARG A 530 30.57 -42.37 -14.03
C ARG A 530 29.56 -43.43 -13.57
N GLU A 531 28.68 -43.11 -12.61
CA GLU A 531 27.54 -43.96 -12.23
C GLU A 531 26.49 -44.09 -13.35
N ARG A 532 26.27 -43.03 -14.15
CA ARG A 532 25.38 -43.08 -15.31
C ARG A 532 25.95 -43.87 -16.48
N ASP A 533 27.27 -43.85 -16.65
CA ASP A 533 27.96 -44.62 -17.69
C ASP A 533 28.05 -46.12 -17.29
N LEU A 534 28.30 -46.43 -16.01
CA LEU A 534 28.21 -47.80 -15.45
C LEU A 534 26.80 -48.40 -15.52
N PHE A 535 25.75 -47.56 -15.49
CA PHE A 535 24.36 -47.99 -15.71
C PHE A 535 24.04 -48.22 -17.19
N LYS A 536 24.79 -47.63 -18.12
CA LYS A 536 24.64 -47.85 -19.57
C LYS A 536 25.43 -49.03 -20.10
N GLU A 537 26.50 -49.44 -19.42
CA GLU A 537 27.26 -50.66 -19.77
C GLU A 537 26.65 -51.95 -19.22
N ASN A 538 25.67 -51.86 -18.30
CA ASN A 538 24.98 -53.01 -17.69
C ASN A 538 23.52 -53.19 -18.15
N ILE A 539 23.14 -52.58 -19.28
CA ILE A 539 21.89 -52.82 -20.03
C ILE A 539 22.30 -53.18 -21.46
#